data_AF-A0CJL1-F1
#
_entry.id   AF-A0CJL1-F1
#
_cell.length_a   1.000
_cell.length_b   1.000
_cell.length_c   1.000
_cell.angle_alpha   90.00
_cell.angle_beta   90.00
_cell.angle_gamma   90.00
#
_symmetry.space_group_name_H-M   'P 1'
#
loop_
_entity.id
_entity.type
_entity.pdbx_description
1 polymer ?
#
loop_
_entity_poly.entity_id
_entity_poly.type
_entity_poly.pdbx_seq_one_letter_code
_entity_poly.pdbx_strand_id
1 'polypeptide(L)'
;MNRTQCKCDENLKKDFENCSQSLEWLKIHYDIKKLDNMRNDYQQLCKIEIADQQQWITKQRKQIERDLMRTFPNEPFFQQKQGKEALQRLLYTIAIYDMGVGYVQGMNFLAGALLYHSEECVAFWNYVTLYERLQLRDIYLESSLQSQDRPSWVIKAHINSVIVMYEPTKKTL
;
A
#
# COMPACT_ATOMS: atom_id res chain seq x y z
N MET A 1 8.26 5.11 -20.33
CA MET A 1 8.56 3.65 -20.44
C MET A 1 7.25 2.94 -20.75
N ASN A 2 7.19 2.03 -21.73
CA ASN A 2 5.91 1.45 -22.12
C ASN A 2 5.51 0.28 -21.19
N ARG A 3 4.92 0.58 -20.03
CA ARG A 3 4.47 -0.43 -19.05
C ARG A 3 3.51 -1.47 -19.64
N THR A 4 2.74 -1.10 -20.66
CA THR A 4 1.84 -2.04 -21.35
C THR A 4 2.58 -3.20 -22.03
N GLN A 5 3.92 -3.13 -22.14
CA GLN A 5 4.77 -4.16 -22.73
C GLN A 5 5.67 -4.88 -21.69
N CYS A 6 5.64 -4.50 -20.40
CA CYS A 6 6.39 -5.21 -19.35
C CYS A 6 5.64 -6.48 -18.94
N LYS A 7 6.32 -7.64 -18.95
CA LYS A 7 5.80 -8.92 -18.43
C LYS A 7 6.29 -9.26 -17.02
N CYS A 8 6.84 -8.26 -16.33
CA CYS A 8 7.33 -8.37 -14.96
C CYS A 8 6.26 -8.87 -13.97
N ASP A 9 4.97 -8.67 -14.30
CA ASP A 9 3.81 -9.06 -13.50
C ASP A 9 3.69 -10.58 -13.26
N GLU A 10 4.19 -11.43 -14.18
CA GLU A 10 3.95 -12.87 -14.11
C GLU A 10 4.94 -13.64 -13.24
N ASN A 11 6.15 -13.12 -12.99
CA ASN A 11 7.22 -13.99 -12.49
C ASN A 11 8.27 -13.38 -11.53
N LEU A 12 8.17 -12.12 -11.08
CA LEU A 12 9.24 -11.47 -10.27
C LEU A 12 10.66 -11.72 -10.85
N LYS A 13 10.77 -11.93 -12.17
CA LYS A 13 12.03 -12.25 -12.87
C LYS A 13 12.66 -10.96 -13.35
N LYS A 14 13.99 -11.01 -13.54
CA LYS A 14 14.84 -9.87 -13.85
C LYS A 14 14.69 -9.44 -15.32
N ASP A 15 13.49 -9.00 -15.69
CA ASP A 15 13.20 -8.53 -17.03
C ASP A 15 12.99 -7.01 -16.99
N PHE A 16 13.94 -6.28 -17.59
CA PHE A 16 14.09 -4.82 -17.68
C PHE A 16 14.66 -4.10 -16.44
N GLU A 17 15.46 -3.06 -16.72
CA GLU A 17 16.29 -2.32 -15.74
C GLU A 17 15.49 -1.65 -14.61
N ASN A 18 14.26 -1.18 -14.86
CA ASN A 18 13.49 -0.45 -13.84
C ASN A 18 12.70 -1.37 -12.89
N CYS A 19 12.14 -2.48 -13.39
CA CYS A 19 11.44 -3.43 -12.51
C CYS A 19 12.43 -4.26 -11.69
N SER A 20 13.60 -4.56 -12.25
CA SER A 20 14.66 -5.26 -11.53
C SER A 20 15.25 -4.42 -10.40
N GLN A 21 15.54 -3.13 -10.61
CA GLN A 21 16.03 -2.25 -9.53
C GLN A 21 15.07 -2.16 -8.34
N SER A 22 13.76 -2.05 -8.61
CA SER A 22 12.74 -1.99 -7.57
C SER A 22 12.66 -3.29 -6.75
N LEU A 23 12.89 -4.44 -7.39
CA LEU A 23 12.98 -5.73 -6.72
C LEU A 23 14.32 -5.92 -5.99
N GLU A 24 15.43 -5.46 -6.56
CA GLU A 24 16.74 -5.48 -5.89
C GLU A 24 16.71 -4.64 -4.60
N TRP A 25 15.98 -3.52 -4.58
CA TRP A 25 15.82 -2.73 -3.37
C TRP A 25 15.14 -3.53 -2.24
N LEU A 26 14.13 -4.35 -2.55
CA LEU A 26 13.53 -5.26 -1.57
C LEU A 26 14.53 -6.29 -1.05
N LYS A 27 15.41 -6.83 -1.91
CA LYS A 27 16.43 -7.81 -1.49
C LYS A 27 17.45 -7.26 -0.51
N ILE A 28 17.66 -5.94 -0.48
CA ILE A 28 18.49 -5.28 0.53
C ILE A 28 17.82 -5.32 1.90
N HIS A 29 16.49 -5.30 1.93
CA HIS A 29 15.71 -5.14 3.15
C HIS A 29 15.09 -6.44 3.70
N TYR A 30 14.89 -7.45 2.86
CA TYR A 30 14.21 -8.70 3.19
C TYR A 30 15.03 -9.92 2.81
N ASP A 31 14.93 -10.97 3.63
CA ASP A 31 15.50 -12.28 3.28
C ASP A 31 14.70 -12.98 2.16
N ILE A 32 15.33 -13.98 1.54
CA ILE A 32 14.76 -14.74 0.42
C ILE A 32 13.42 -15.40 0.80
N LYS A 33 13.29 -15.93 2.03
CA LYS A 33 12.06 -16.60 2.46
C LYS A 33 10.89 -15.62 2.53
N LYS A 34 11.12 -14.39 2.98
CA LYS A 34 10.08 -13.36 2.98
C LYS A 34 9.71 -12.96 1.56
N LEU A 35 10.70 -12.76 0.68
CA LEU A 35 10.47 -12.43 -0.74
C LEU A 35 9.61 -13.47 -1.46
N ASP A 36 9.85 -14.77 -1.22
CA ASP A 36 9.07 -15.86 -1.83
C ASP A 36 7.58 -15.81 -1.44
N ASN A 37 7.27 -15.33 -0.24
CA ASN A 37 5.90 -15.27 0.28
C ASN A 37 5.19 -13.94 0.01
N MET A 38 5.93 -12.87 -0.29
CA MET A 38 5.42 -11.50 -0.45
C MET A 38 4.23 -11.38 -1.41
N ARG A 39 4.24 -12.14 -2.51
CA ARG A 39 3.14 -12.13 -3.49
C ARG A 39 1.86 -12.70 -2.90
N ASN A 40 1.96 -13.86 -2.24
CA ASN A 40 0.83 -14.48 -1.58
C ASN A 40 0.31 -13.60 -0.44
N ASP A 41 1.21 -13.03 0.36
CA ASP A 41 0.91 -12.08 1.43
C ASP A 41 0.10 -10.87 0.90
N TYR A 42 0.58 -10.24 -0.18
CA TYR A 42 -0.12 -9.12 -0.82
C TYR A 42 -1.51 -9.52 -1.34
N GLN A 43 -1.61 -10.68 -2.01
CA GLN A 43 -2.88 -11.20 -2.51
C GLN A 43 -3.88 -11.47 -1.39
N GLN A 44 -3.43 -11.90 -0.20
CA GLN A 44 -4.28 -12.06 0.97
C GLN A 44 -4.76 -10.71 1.49
N LEU A 45 -3.87 -9.71 1.60
CA LEU A 45 -4.25 -8.35 2.02
C LEU A 45 -5.32 -7.74 1.12
N CYS A 46 -5.18 -7.89 -0.20
CA CYS A 46 -6.16 -7.40 -1.19
C CYS A 46 -7.55 -8.03 -1.03
N LYS A 47 -7.65 -9.19 -0.37
CA LYS A 47 -8.90 -9.94 -0.16
C LYS A 47 -9.48 -9.72 1.24
N ILE A 48 -8.85 -8.92 2.09
CA ILE A 48 -9.37 -8.66 3.44
C ILE A 48 -10.70 -7.92 3.33
N GLU A 49 -11.74 -8.56 3.85
CA GLU A 49 -13.04 -7.95 4.10
C GLU A 49 -13.10 -7.54 5.58
N ILE A 50 -13.42 -6.26 5.83
CA ILE A 50 -13.55 -5.74 7.19
C ILE A 50 -15.03 -5.73 7.55
N ALA A 51 -15.47 -6.73 8.31
CA ALA A 51 -16.83 -6.77 8.84
C ALA A 51 -17.09 -5.55 9.75
N ASP A 52 -18.35 -5.10 9.78
CA ASP A 52 -18.84 -4.06 10.70
C ASP A 52 -18.14 -2.69 10.63
N GLN A 53 -17.40 -2.40 9.55
CA GLN A 53 -16.66 -1.15 9.33
C GLN A 53 -17.03 -0.45 8.01
N GLN A 54 -18.28 -0.61 7.57
CA GLN A 54 -18.74 -0.11 6.27
C GLN A 54 -18.54 1.41 6.11
N GLN A 55 -18.70 2.18 7.19
CA GLN A 55 -18.48 3.63 7.17
C GLN A 55 -17.02 3.98 6.92
N TRP A 56 -16.08 3.31 7.59
CA TRP A 56 -14.64 3.51 7.38
C TRP A 56 -14.26 3.15 5.94
N ILE A 57 -14.69 1.98 5.47
CA ILE A 57 -14.41 1.52 4.09
C ILE A 57 -14.91 2.55 3.07
N THR A 58 -16.15 3.02 3.25
CA THR A 58 -16.75 4.03 2.36
C THR A 58 -15.97 5.34 2.40
N LYS A 59 -15.50 5.77 3.57
CA LYS A 59 -14.66 6.98 3.73
C LYS A 59 -13.34 6.83 2.97
N GLN A 60 -12.63 5.71 3.16
CA GLN A 60 -11.35 5.45 2.48
C GLN A 60 -11.53 5.41 0.96
N ARG A 61 -12.51 4.66 0.46
CA ARG A 61 -12.78 4.54 -0.98
C ARG A 61 -13.08 5.89 -1.62
N LYS A 62 -13.93 6.72 -0.99
CA LYS A 62 -14.25 8.06 -1.50
C LYS A 62 -13.03 8.98 -1.55
N GLN A 63 -12.13 8.90 -0.56
CA GLN A 63 -10.90 9.70 -0.58
C GLN A 63 -9.96 9.24 -1.69
N ILE A 64 -9.75 7.92 -1.82
CA ILE A 64 -8.92 7.33 -2.87
C ILE A 64 -9.47 7.69 -4.25
N GLU A 65 -10.78 7.50 -4.50
CA GLU A 65 -11.41 7.81 -5.79
C GLU A 65 -11.19 9.26 -6.23
N ARG A 66 -11.29 10.23 -5.31
CA ARG A 66 -11.01 11.63 -5.61
C ARG A 66 -9.56 11.84 -6.01
N ASP A 67 -8.63 11.17 -5.34
CA ASP A 67 -7.20 11.34 -5.57
C ASP A 67 -6.73 10.61 -6.83
N LEU A 68 -7.35 9.49 -7.21
CA LEU A 68 -7.06 8.78 -8.47
C LEU A 68 -7.22 9.70 -9.68
N MET A 69 -8.25 10.53 -9.70
CA MET A 69 -8.55 11.42 -10.85
C MET A 69 -7.48 12.48 -11.08
N ARG A 70 -6.68 12.81 -10.06
CA ARG A 70 -5.64 13.84 -10.09
C ARG A 70 -4.22 13.27 -9.96
N THR A 71 -4.07 11.94 -9.90
CA THR A 71 -2.76 11.29 -9.79
C THR A 71 -2.18 11.05 -11.18
N PHE A 72 -1.09 11.75 -11.51
CA PHE A 72 -0.40 11.64 -12.81
C PHE A 72 -1.36 11.64 -14.03
N PRO A 73 -2.25 12.65 -14.15
CA PRO A 73 -3.35 12.61 -15.12
C PRO A 73 -2.90 12.59 -16.58
N ASN A 74 -1.67 13.00 -16.87
CA ASN A 74 -1.08 13.03 -18.20
C ASN A 74 -0.33 11.74 -18.56
N GLU A 75 -0.19 10.81 -17.62
CA GLU A 75 0.57 9.59 -17.87
C GLU A 75 -0.33 8.48 -18.45
N PRO A 76 -0.04 7.95 -19.66
CA PRO A 76 -0.93 7.01 -20.34
C PRO A 76 -1.29 5.77 -19.52
N PHE A 77 -0.35 5.28 -18.68
CA PHE A 77 -0.60 4.15 -17.80
C PHE A 77 -1.74 4.43 -16.80
N PHE A 78 -1.77 5.62 -16.18
CA PHE A 78 -2.80 6.02 -15.23
C PHE A 78 -4.08 6.55 -15.88
N GLN A 79 -4.09 6.75 -17.20
CA GLN A 79 -5.33 7.02 -17.95
C GLN A 79 -6.10 5.73 -18.28
N GLN A 80 -5.40 4.61 -18.44
CA GLN A 80 -5.99 3.31 -18.72
C GLN A 80 -6.70 2.72 -17.50
N LYS A 81 -7.78 1.98 -17.76
CA LYS A 81 -8.58 1.31 -16.72
C LYS A 81 -7.71 0.42 -15.81
N GLN A 82 -6.84 -0.38 -16.40
CA GLN A 82 -5.96 -1.30 -15.66
C GLN A 82 -5.03 -0.57 -14.68
N GLY A 83 -4.40 0.55 -15.10
CA GLY A 83 -3.52 1.32 -14.23
C GLY A 83 -4.27 2.03 -13.10
N LYS A 84 -5.48 2.56 -13.37
CA LYS A 84 -6.35 3.15 -12.34
C LYS A 84 -6.80 2.12 -11.31
N GLU A 85 -7.24 0.95 -11.76
CA GLU A 85 -7.68 -0.14 -10.88
C GLU A 85 -6.52 -0.70 -10.05
N ALA A 86 -5.32 -0.81 -10.62
CA ALA A 86 -4.11 -1.21 -9.89
C ALA A 86 -3.74 -0.19 -8.80
N LEU A 87 -3.77 1.11 -9.13
CA LEU A 87 -3.51 2.15 -8.13
C LEU A 87 -4.59 2.18 -7.04
N GLN A 88 -5.86 1.99 -7.41
CA GLN A 88 -6.97 1.93 -6.46
C GLN A 88 -6.79 0.78 -5.48
N ARG A 89 -6.50 -0.43 -5.98
CA ARG A 89 -6.23 -1.61 -5.13
C ARG A 89 -5.03 -1.38 -4.24
N LEU A 90 -3.91 -0.92 -4.80
CA LEU A 90 -2.69 -0.65 -4.04
C LEU A 90 -2.95 0.33 -2.88
N LEU A 91 -3.62 1.45 -3.14
CA LEU A 91 -3.95 2.45 -2.12
C LEU A 91 -4.91 1.92 -1.06
N TYR A 92 -5.91 1.13 -1.47
CA TYR A 92 -6.80 0.50 -0.52
C TYR A 92 -6.05 -0.50 0.36
N THR A 93 -5.20 -1.34 -0.22
CA THR A 93 -4.38 -2.31 0.51
C THR A 93 -3.41 -1.62 1.48
N ILE A 94 -2.83 -0.47 1.12
CA ILE A 94 -2.02 0.36 2.03
C ILE A 94 -2.86 0.85 3.21
N ALA A 95 -4.10 1.32 2.97
CA ALA A 95 -4.99 1.77 4.04
C ALA A 95 -5.42 0.62 4.97
N ILE A 96 -5.54 -0.60 4.44
CA ILE A 96 -5.82 -1.82 5.22
C ILE A 96 -4.60 -2.24 6.04
N TYR A 97 -3.39 -2.09 5.48
CA TYR A 97 -2.15 -2.50 6.12
C TYR A 97 -1.95 -1.83 7.49
N ASP A 98 -2.25 -0.52 7.57
CA ASP A 98 -2.32 0.22 8.83
C ASP A 98 -3.62 1.02 8.90
N MET A 99 -4.68 0.37 9.40
CA MET A 99 -6.00 0.99 9.55
C MET A 99 -6.03 2.16 10.55
N GLY A 100 -5.03 2.25 11.44
CA GLY A 100 -4.90 3.34 12.40
C GLY A 100 -4.51 4.66 11.72
N VAL A 101 -3.82 4.58 10.59
CA VAL A 101 -3.55 5.72 9.70
C VAL A 101 -4.58 5.78 8.57
N GLY A 102 -4.92 4.65 7.97
CA GLY A 102 -5.75 4.56 6.78
C GLY A 102 -5.10 5.22 5.56
N TYR A 103 -5.92 5.64 4.60
CA TYR A 103 -5.46 6.48 3.49
C TYR A 103 -5.40 7.93 3.93
N VAL A 104 -4.26 8.59 3.67
CA VAL A 104 -4.07 10.02 3.87
C VAL A 104 -3.81 10.67 2.52
N GLN A 105 -4.38 11.86 2.32
CA GLN A 105 -4.18 12.64 1.11
C GLN A 105 -2.68 12.82 0.82
N GLY A 106 -2.26 12.53 -0.42
CA GLY A 106 -0.87 12.61 -0.84
C GLY A 106 -0.17 11.25 -0.95
N MET A 107 -0.67 10.20 -0.29
CA MET A 107 -0.15 8.84 -0.44
C MET A 107 -0.23 8.34 -1.90
N ASN A 108 -1.24 8.79 -2.65
CA ASN A 108 -1.46 8.48 -4.07
C ASN A 108 -0.24 8.76 -4.97
N PHE A 109 0.52 9.84 -4.72
CA PHE A 109 1.65 10.17 -5.57
C PHE A 109 2.82 9.22 -5.35
N LEU A 110 3.12 8.87 -4.10
CA LEU A 110 4.18 7.91 -3.80
C LEU A 110 3.81 6.50 -4.28
N ALA A 111 2.60 6.04 -3.96
CA ALA A 111 2.11 4.75 -4.42
C ALA A 111 2.07 4.68 -5.96
N GLY A 112 1.61 5.74 -6.61
CA GLY A 112 1.60 5.86 -8.07
C GLY A 112 3.00 5.84 -8.68
N ALA A 113 3.97 6.57 -8.10
CA ALA A 113 5.35 6.53 -8.58
C ALA A 113 5.93 5.11 -8.49
N LEU A 114 5.77 4.44 -7.35
CA LEU A 114 6.24 3.07 -7.17
C LEU A 114 5.58 2.08 -8.14
N LEU A 115 4.26 2.21 -8.32
CA LEU A 115 3.48 1.38 -9.26
C LEU A 115 3.86 1.63 -10.72
N TYR A 116 4.26 2.86 -11.05
CA TYR A 116 4.75 3.17 -12.40
C TYR A 116 6.06 2.43 -12.73
N HIS A 117 6.92 2.23 -11.72
CA HIS A 117 8.24 1.61 -11.90
C HIS A 117 8.27 0.10 -11.63
N SER A 118 7.25 -0.48 -10.98
CA SER A 118 7.27 -1.88 -10.54
C SER A 118 5.89 -2.54 -10.59
N GLU A 119 5.83 -3.86 -10.47
CA GLU A 119 4.56 -4.58 -10.32
C GLU A 119 3.82 -4.11 -9.06
N GLU A 120 2.48 -4.16 -9.04
CA GLU A 120 1.63 -3.81 -7.90
C GLU A 120 2.10 -4.40 -6.55
N CYS A 121 2.46 -5.69 -6.53
CA CYS A 121 3.00 -6.35 -5.33
C CYS A 121 4.35 -5.76 -4.88
N VAL A 122 5.26 -5.53 -5.83
CA VAL A 122 6.60 -4.96 -5.54
C VAL A 122 6.46 -3.51 -5.09
N ALA A 123 5.56 -2.75 -5.72
CA ALA A 123 5.23 -1.38 -5.34
C ALA A 123 4.70 -1.31 -3.91
N PHE A 124 3.83 -2.24 -3.53
CA PHE A 124 3.33 -2.35 -2.17
C PHE A 124 4.45 -2.60 -1.16
N TRP A 125 5.31 -3.59 -1.37
CA TRP A 125 6.37 -3.90 -0.41
C TRP A 125 7.45 -2.82 -0.34
N ASN A 126 7.72 -2.14 -1.45
CA ASN A 126 8.57 -0.95 -1.45
C ASN A 126 7.92 0.19 -0.68
N TYR A 127 6.61 0.38 -0.84
CA TYR A 127 5.87 1.33 -0.02
C TYR A 127 5.98 0.98 1.46
N VAL A 128 5.75 -0.28 1.85
CA VAL A 128 5.89 -0.76 3.24
C VAL A 128 7.30 -0.52 3.78
N THR A 129 8.33 -0.73 2.96
CA THR A 129 9.72 -0.45 3.33
C THR A 129 9.92 1.02 3.67
N LEU A 130 9.45 1.94 2.81
CA LEU A 130 9.48 3.39 3.08
C LEU A 130 8.65 3.73 4.32
N TYR A 131 7.47 3.15 4.42
CA TYR A 131 6.49 3.38 5.49
C TYR A 131 7.05 3.03 6.87
N GLU A 132 7.63 1.84 7.02
CA GLU A 132 8.11 1.34 8.31
C GLU A 132 9.56 1.74 8.61
N ARG A 133 10.45 1.75 7.62
CA ARG A 133 11.90 1.92 7.87
C ARG A 133 12.39 3.35 7.70
N LEU A 134 11.67 4.17 6.93
CA LEU A 134 12.05 5.57 6.68
C LEU A 134 11.07 6.57 7.33
N GLN A 135 10.40 6.15 8.41
CA GLN A 135 9.54 7.01 9.26
C GLN A 135 8.38 7.69 8.52
N LEU A 136 8.05 7.24 7.33
CA LEU A 136 6.96 7.81 6.54
C LEU A 136 5.60 7.57 7.23
N ARG A 137 5.47 6.48 8.01
CA ARG A 137 4.34 6.26 8.90
C ARG A 137 4.09 7.42 9.85
N ASP A 138 5.13 7.95 10.49
CA ASP A 138 4.98 8.98 11.52
C ASP A 138 4.53 10.31 10.92
N ILE A 139 5.03 10.65 9.73
CA ILE A 139 4.59 11.81 8.93
C ILE A 139 3.09 11.72 8.61
N TYR A 140 2.62 10.54 8.17
CA TYR A 140 1.21 10.34 7.88
C TYR A 140 0.36 10.25 9.14
N LEU A 141 0.89 9.69 10.23
CA LEU A 141 0.22 9.63 11.50
C LEU A 141 -0.06 11.05 12.03
N GLU A 142 0.94 11.94 12.02
CA GLU A 142 0.78 13.34 12.41
C GLU A 142 -0.28 14.07 11.57
N SER A 143 -0.27 13.84 10.25
CA SER A 143 -1.27 14.39 9.34
C SER A 143 -2.68 13.83 9.62
N SER A 144 -2.78 12.54 9.96
CA SER A 144 -4.04 11.89 10.30
C SER A 144 -4.58 12.32 11.67
N LEU A 145 -3.70 12.65 12.63
CA LEU A 145 -4.06 13.11 13.98
C LEU A 145 -4.77 14.46 13.97
N GLN A 146 -4.55 15.29 12.94
CA GLN A 146 -5.31 16.53 12.74
C GLN A 146 -6.77 16.25 12.33
N SER A 147 -7.10 15.03 11.91
CA SER A 147 -8.46 14.60 11.58
C SER A 147 -9.06 13.77 12.74
N GLN A 148 -10.10 14.27 13.40
CA GLN A 148 -10.67 13.78 14.66
C GLN A 148 -11.32 12.38 14.65
N ASP A 149 -11.14 11.57 13.62
CA ASP A 149 -11.84 10.28 13.44
C ASP A 149 -10.85 9.09 13.46
N ARG A 150 -10.41 8.65 14.63
CA ARG A 150 -9.73 7.35 14.76
C ARG A 150 -10.63 6.29 15.39
N PRO A 151 -10.82 5.13 14.73
CA PRO A 151 -11.38 3.95 15.39
C PRO A 151 -10.43 3.49 16.52
N SER A 152 -10.98 3.09 17.67
CA SER A 152 -10.18 2.75 18.88
C SER A 152 -9.35 1.46 18.77
N TRP A 153 -9.56 0.64 17.74
CA TRP A 153 -9.13 -0.76 17.67
C TRP A 153 -7.98 -1.01 16.68
N VAL A 154 -7.05 -0.06 16.52
CA VAL A 154 -5.95 -0.08 15.53
C VAL A 154 -5.33 -1.47 15.33
N ILE A 155 -5.52 -2.04 14.13
CA ILE A 155 -4.95 -3.32 13.72
C ILE A 155 -3.59 -3.10 13.08
N LYS A 156 -2.58 -3.83 13.55
CA LYS A 156 -1.32 -4.03 12.82
C LYS A 156 -1.39 -5.39 12.13
N ALA A 157 -1.52 -5.41 10.81
CA ALA A 157 -1.53 -6.65 10.05
C ALA A 157 -0.09 -7.20 9.95
N HIS A 158 0.31 -8.07 10.87
CA HIS A 158 1.50 -8.91 10.68
C HIS A 158 1.06 -10.26 10.13
N ILE A 159 1.42 -10.51 8.86
CA ILE A 159 1.17 -11.78 8.19
C ILE A 159 2.12 -12.81 8.79
N ASN A 160 1.60 -13.50 9.82
CA ASN A 160 1.94 -14.87 10.20
C ASN A 160 0.99 -15.46 11.25
N SER A 161 0.02 -14.70 11.76
CA SER A 161 -1.14 -15.24 12.46
C SER A 161 -2.12 -14.09 12.72
N VAL A 162 -3.36 -14.23 12.23
CA VAL A 162 -4.59 -13.55 12.67
C VAL A 162 -4.36 -12.23 13.44
N ILE A 163 -4.62 -11.11 12.76
CA ILE A 163 -5.02 -9.80 13.31
C ILE A 163 -4.57 -9.59 14.77
N VAL A 164 -3.36 -9.04 14.96
CA VAL A 164 -2.89 -8.68 16.31
C VAL A 164 -3.51 -7.34 16.71
N MET A 165 -4.43 -7.40 17.68
CA MET A 165 -5.01 -6.23 18.36
C MET A 165 -3.96 -5.59 19.28
N TYR A 166 -3.70 -4.29 19.15
CA TYR A 166 -2.89 -3.54 20.12
C TYR A 166 -3.80 -2.61 20.93
N GLU A 167 -3.96 -2.90 22.23
CA GLU A 167 -4.49 -1.94 23.20
C GLU A 167 -3.37 -0.96 23.58
N PRO A 168 -3.54 0.37 23.40
CA PRO A 168 -2.69 1.31 24.08
C PRO A 168 -3.07 1.23 25.56
N THR A 169 -2.17 0.65 26.38
CA THR A 169 -2.27 0.67 27.83
C THR A 169 -2.67 2.08 28.26
N LYS A 170 -3.83 2.17 28.92
CA LYS A 170 -4.23 3.36 29.66
C LYS A 170 -3.03 3.74 30.52
N LYS A 171 -2.39 4.87 30.21
CA LYS A 171 -1.50 5.51 31.17
C LYS A 171 -2.37 5.83 32.37
N THR A 172 -2.16 5.07 33.43
CA THR A 172 -2.63 5.36 34.77
C THR A 172 -2.25 6.80 35.11
N LEU A 173 -3.26 7.60 35.43
CA LEU A 173 -3.14 8.75 36.32
C LEU A 173 -4.14 8.51 37.45
#